data_AF-A0A1A5PCV8-F1
#
_entry.id   AF-A0A1A5PCV8-F1
#
_cell.length_a   1.000
_cell.length_b   1.000
_cell.length_c   1.000
_cell.angle_alpha   90.00
_cell.angle_beta   90.00
_cell.angle_gamma   90.00
#
_symmetry.space_group_name_H-M   'P 1'
#
loop_
_entity.id
_entity.type
_entity.pdbx_description
1 polymer ?
#
loop_
_entity_poly.entity_id
_entity_poly.type
_entity_poly.pdbx_seq_one_letter_code
_entity_poly.pdbx_strand_id
1 'polypeptide(L)' 'MWGGQPPKLPLDGTFDSVMLKKLEWIQGCHGLPRNGVIEGRTWQVLYHPALDCYDPYPA' A
#
# COMPACT_ATOMS: atom_id res chain seq x y z
N MET A 1 13.35 -0.22 -16.15
CA MET A 1 12.27 0.57 -15.51
C MET A 1 12.09 0.02 -14.11
N TRP A 2 12.56 0.74 -13.10
CA TRP A 2 12.09 0.54 -11.73
C TRP A 2 10.59 0.91 -11.73
N GLY A 3 9.76 0.21 -10.94
CA GLY A 3 8.30 0.18 -11.07
C GLY A 3 7.57 1.52 -11.11
N GLY A 4 6.25 1.48 -11.29
CA GLY A 4 5.43 2.68 -11.36
C GLY A 4 5.58 3.58 -10.13
N GLN A 5 5.26 4.86 -10.25
CA GLN A 5 5.00 5.67 -9.06
C GLN A 5 3.59 5.31 -8.56
N PRO A 6 3.40 4.99 -7.26
CA PRO A 6 2.05 4.75 -6.75
C PRO A 6 1.16 5.96 -7.03
N PRO A 7 -0.09 5.76 -7.49
CA PRO A 7 -0.98 6.87 -7.81
C PRO A 7 -1.29 7.68 -6.54
N LYS A 8 -1.50 8.98 -6.73
CA LYS A 8 -2.09 9.83 -5.70
C LYS A 8 -3.56 9.44 -5.58
N LEU A 9 -4.00 9.10 -4.37
CA LEU A 9 -5.39 8.74 -4.11
C LEU A 9 -6.25 9.99 -3.88
N PRO A 10 -7.52 10.00 -4.32
CA PRO A 10 -8.49 11.00 -3.91
C PRO A 10 -8.82 10.88 -2.40
N LEU A 11 -9.22 11.99 -1.77
CA LEU A 11 -9.69 12.02 -0.37
C LEU A 11 -11.22 12.00 -0.32
N ASP A 12 -11.83 11.02 -0.99
CA ASP A 12 -13.28 10.90 -1.18
C ASP A 12 -13.95 9.95 -0.19
N GLY A 13 -13.16 9.21 0.61
CA GLY A 13 -13.65 8.20 1.56
C GLY A 13 -14.06 6.88 0.91
N THR A 14 -13.81 6.70 -0.39
CA THR A 14 -14.15 5.47 -1.11
C THR A 14 -13.02 4.46 -1.04
N PHE A 15 -13.36 3.21 -0.73
CA PHE A 15 -12.43 2.08 -0.85
C PHE A 15 -12.65 1.42 -2.21
N ASP A 16 -11.99 1.93 -3.25
CA ASP A 16 -12.07 1.41 -4.62
C ASP A 16 -10.90 0.45 -4.95
N SER A 17 -10.83 0.00 -6.21
CA SER A 17 -9.76 -0.87 -6.69
C SER A 17 -8.38 -0.19 -6.71
N VAL A 18 -8.32 1.14 -6.81
CA VAL A 18 -7.08 1.92 -6.79
C VAL A 18 -6.53 1.98 -5.36
N MET A 19 -7.41 2.24 -4.38
CA MET A 19 -7.10 2.15 -2.95
C MET A 19 -6.62 0.74 -2.60
N LEU A 20 -7.33 -0.30 -3.05
CA LEU A 20 -6.97 -1.70 -2.81
C LEU A 20 -5.57 -2.03 -3.34
N LYS A 21 -5.27 -1.71 -4.61
CA LYS A 21 -3.95 -1.96 -5.22
C LYS A 21 -2.82 -1.26 -4.45
N LYS A 22 -3.07 -0.03 -3.96
CA LYS A 22 -2.10 0.70 -3.15
C LYS A 22 -1.89 0.07 -1.77
N LEU A 23 -2.97 -0.42 -1.15
CA LEU A 23 -2.90 -1.11 0.14
C LEU A 23 -2.12 -2.42 0.06
N GLU A 24 -2.40 -3.24 -0.94
CA GLU A 24 -1.67 -4.49 -1.19
C GLU A 24 -0.18 -4.24 -1.43
N TRP A 25 0.16 -3.15 -2.12
CA TRP A 25 1.56 -2.74 -2.29
C TRP A 25 2.20 -2.33 -0.97
N ILE A 26 1.55 -1.48 -0.15
CA ILE A 26 2.06 -1.11 1.19
C ILE A 26 2.23 -2.36 2.06
N GLN A 27 1.28 -3.30 2.04
CA GLN A 27 1.40 -4.56 2.77
C GLN A 27 2.65 -5.33 2.33
N GLY A 28 2.85 -5.49 1.03
CA GLY A 28 4.05 -6.13 0.47
C GLY A 28 5.35 -5.45 0.85
N CYS A 29 5.40 -4.12 0.71
CA CYS A 29 6.54 -3.28 1.10
C CYS A 29 7.01 -3.54 2.52
N HIS A 30 6.08 -3.81 3.43
CA HIS A 30 6.35 -3.97 4.85
C HIS A 30 6.22 -5.43 5.34
N GLY A 31 6.30 -6.39 4.42
CA GLY A 31 6.35 -7.83 4.76
C GLY A 31 5.03 -8.42 5.28
N LEU A 32 3.91 -7.74 5.04
CA LEU A 32 2.56 -8.22 5.36
C LEU A 32 1.98 -9.03 4.18
N PRO A 33 1.00 -9.91 4.43
CA PRO A 33 0.23 -10.53 3.35
C PRO A 33 -0.46 -9.48 2.48
N ARG A 34 -0.28 -9.56 1.15
CA ARG A 34 -0.95 -8.70 0.16
C ARG A 34 -2.39 -9.14 -0.07
N ASN A 35 -3.24 -8.97 0.94
CA ASN A 35 -4.64 -9.42 0.92
C ASN A 35 -5.64 -8.26 0.90
N GLY A 36 -5.17 -7.01 0.98
CA GLY A 36 -6.01 -5.81 0.98
C GLY A 36 -6.81 -5.60 2.27
N VAL A 37 -6.69 -6.49 3.25
CA VAL A 37 -7.42 -6.41 4.52
C VAL A 37 -6.68 -5.50 5.49
N ILE A 38 -7.37 -4.46 5.96
CA ILE A 38 -6.83 -3.57 6.98
C ILE A 38 -7.06 -4.17 8.36
N GLU A 39 -6.03 -4.82 8.89
CA GLU A 39 -5.99 -5.35 10.26
C GLU A 39 -4.97 -4.60 11.12
N GLY A 40 -4.80 -5.01 12.38
CA GLY A 40 -3.92 -4.32 13.33
C GLY A 40 -2.50 -4.07 12.81
N ARG A 41 -1.89 -5.04 12.11
CA ARG A 41 -0.56 -4.87 11.51
C ARG A 41 -0.55 -3.90 10.34
N THR A 42 -1.57 -3.95 9.48
CA THR A 42 -1.75 -2.97 8.39
C THR A 42 -1.86 -1.56 8.96
N TRP A 43 -2.65 -1.35 10.04
CA TRP A 43 -2.74 -0.06 10.72
C TRP A 43 -1.41 0.41 11.29
N GLN A 44 -0.62 -0.48 11.91
CA GLN A 44 0.69 -0.12 12.44
C GLN A 44 1.62 0.45 11.36
N VAL A 45 1.63 -0.18 10.18
CA VAL A 45 2.41 0.29 9.03
C VAL A 45 1.92 1.64 8.50
N LEU A 46 0.59 1.86 8.45
CA LEU A 46 0.03 3.13 7.96
C LEU A 46 0.35 4.31 8.89
N TYR A 47 0.37 4.10 10.22
CA TYR A 47 0.70 5.14 11.19
C TYR A 47 2.21 5.28 11.45
N HIS A 48 2.98 4.21 11.27
CA HIS A 48 4.42 4.16 11.50
C HIS A 48 5.15 3.54 10.30
N PRO A 49 5.12 4.18 9.12
CA PRO A 49 5.75 3.62 7.93
C PRO A 49 7.27 3.57 8.11
N ALA A 50 7.87 2.42 7.78
CA ALA A 50 9.32 2.36 7.59
C ALA A 50 9.71 3.22 6.37
N LEU A 51 10.88 3.85 6.42
CA LEU A 51 11.32 4.81 5.38
C LEU A 51 11.75 4.12 4.08
N ASP A 52 12.02 2.81 4.12
CA ASP A 52 12.50 2.01 3.02
C ASP A 52 11.44 1.00 2.56
N CYS A 53 10.95 1.18 1.33
CA CYS A 53 10.28 0.12 0.57
C CYS A 53 11.09 -0.16 -0.70
N TYR A 54 11.60 -1.40 -0.81
CA TYR A 54 12.32 -1.88 -1.99
C TYR A 54 11.41 -2.60 -3.00
N ASP A 55 10.12 -2.71 -2.72
CA ASP A 55 9.12 -3.30 -3.59
C ASP A 55 8.63 -2.28 -4.63
N PRO A 56 8.97 -2.41 -5.91
CA PRO A 56 8.52 -1.48 -6.94
C PRO A 56 6.98 -1.52 -7.07
N TYR A 57 6.34 -0.36 -7.28
CA TYR A 57 4.90 -0.37 -7.53
C TYR A 57 4.60 -1.14 -8.82
N PRO A 58 3.58 -2.01 -8.84
CA PRO A 58 3.23 -2.76 -10.05
C PRO A 58 2.84 -1.80 -11.17
N ALA A 59 3.28 -2.11 -12.39
CA ALA A 59 2.81 -1.42 -13.60
C ALA A 59 1.28 -1.46 -13.74
#